data_AF-A0A6A4KV25-F1
#
_entry.id   AF-A0A6A4KV25-F1
#
_cell.length_a   1.000
_cell.length_b   1.000
_cell.length_c   1.000
_cell.angle_alpha   90.00
_cell.angle_beta   90.00
_cell.angle_gamma   90.00
#
_symmetry.space_group_name_H-M   'P 1'
#
loop_
_entity.id
_entity.type
_entity.pdbx_description
1 polymer ?
#
loop_
_entity_poly.entity_id
_entity_poly.type
_entity_poly.pdbx_seq_one_letter_code
_entity_poly.pdbx_strand_id
1 'polypeptide(L)'
;MGSLEVEERTTTGWAATDPSGVLSPYTYCLRHEVIGEVVEVGSNVGKFRVGETVGVGCIVGCCGSCRPCKSDVEQYCNKKIWSYNDVYTDGKPTQGGFAGSMIVDQK
;
A
#
# COMPACT_ATOMS: atom_id res chain seq x y z
N MET A 1 23.92 10.44 -15.15
CA MET A 1 22.77 10.40 -14.24
C MET A 1 23.09 9.33 -13.21
N GLY A 2 23.34 9.71 -11.97
CA GLY A 2 23.64 8.74 -10.92
C GLY A 2 22.39 7.91 -10.63
N SER A 3 22.49 6.59 -10.76
CA SER A 3 21.57 5.69 -10.09
C SER A 3 21.79 5.92 -8.59
N LEU A 4 20.92 6.70 -7.96
CA LEU A 4 20.77 6.60 -6.52
C LEU A 4 20.24 5.19 -6.29
N GLU A 5 21.11 4.30 -5.81
CA GLU A 5 20.64 3.07 -5.20
C GLU A 5 19.61 3.49 -4.14
N VAL A 6 18.34 3.16 -4.37
CA VAL A 6 17.28 3.45 -3.40
C VAL A 6 17.49 2.47 -2.27
N GLU A 7 18.31 2.86 -1.30
CA GLU A 7 18.46 2.11 -0.06
C GLU A 7 17.10 2.05 0.62
N GLU A 8 16.59 0.84 0.83
CA GLU A 8 15.29 0.60 1.44
C GLU A 8 15.29 1.19 2.86
N ARG A 9 14.49 2.24 3.08
CA ARG A 9 14.41 2.91 4.38
C ARG A 9 13.31 2.28 5.20
N THR A 10 13.70 1.34 6.05
CA THR A 10 12.81 0.70 7.00
C THR A 10 12.76 1.45 8.33
N THR A 11 11.63 1.33 9.03
CA THR A 11 11.48 1.77 10.43
C THR A 11 11.04 0.58 11.27
N THR A 12 11.42 0.56 12.55
CA THR A 12 10.89 -0.39 13.52
C THR A 12 9.79 0.30 14.32
N GLY A 13 8.57 -0.22 14.20
CA GLY A 13 7.45 0.14 15.06
C GLY A 13 7.05 -1.03 15.96
N TRP A 14 6.13 -0.78 16.88
CA TRP A 14 5.47 -1.84 17.63
C TRP A 14 4.15 -2.15 16.93
N ALA A 15 4.01 -3.36 16.38
CA ALA A 15 2.75 -3.78 15.79
C ALA A 15 1.71 -3.93 16.91
N ALA A 16 0.56 -3.28 16.78
CA ALA A 16 -0.49 -3.33 17.81
C ALA A 16 -1.13 -4.72 17.93
N THR A 17 -1.02 -5.54 16.89
CA THR A 17 -1.61 -6.88 16.77
C THR A 17 -0.74 -7.72 15.84
N ASP A 18 0.27 -8.40 16.38
CA ASP A 18 0.76 -9.61 15.72
C ASP A 18 -0.28 -10.75 15.93
N PRO A 19 -0.22 -11.86 15.19
CA PRO A 19 -1.15 -12.99 15.37
C PRO A 19 -1.15 -13.60 16.77
N SER A 20 -0.15 -13.30 17.60
CA SER A 20 -0.05 -13.77 18.99
C SER A 20 -0.68 -12.80 20.00
N GLY A 21 -1.09 -11.60 19.56
CA GLY A 21 -1.60 -10.55 20.43
C GLY A 21 -0.53 -9.88 21.29
N VAL A 22 0.75 -10.10 20.97
CA VAL A 22 1.89 -9.54 21.69
C VAL A 22 2.39 -8.31 20.92
N LEU A 23 2.76 -7.26 21.66
CA LEU A 23 3.50 -6.14 21.08
C LEU A 23 4.90 -6.63 20.72
N SER A 24 5.09 -7.06 19.47
CA SER A 24 6.40 -7.39 18.92
C SER A 24 6.95 -6.22 18.08
N PRO A 25 8.25 -5.92 18.15
CA PRO A 25 8.87 -5.00 17.21
C PRO A 25 8.71 -5.54 15.78
N TYR A 26 8.22 -4.70 14.88
CA TYR A 26 7.95 -5.02 13.49
C TYR A 26 8.60 -3.97 12.59
N THR A 27 9.28 -4.45 11.54
CA THR A 27 9.99 -3.58 10.59
C THR A 27 9.16 -3.41 9.32
N TYR A 28 8.98 -2.17 8.87
CA TYR A 28 8.25 -1.84 7.65
C TYR A 28 8.79 -0.60 6.95
N CYS A 29 8.52 -0.48 5.66
CA CYS A 29 8.78 0.71 4.86
C CYS A 29 7.69 1.76 5.11
N LEU A 30 8.12 2.98 5.43
CA LEU A 30 7.24 4.14 5.56
C LEU A 30 6.93 4.73 4.17
N ARG A 31 6.23 5.88 4.18
CA ARG A 31 5.74 6.68 3.05
C ARG A 31 4.41 6.18 2.48
N HIS A 32 3.43 7.07 2.58
CA HIS A 32 2.08 6.94 2.00
C HIS A 32 1.77 8.05 0.97
N GLU A 33 2.78 8.82 0.58
CA GLU A 33 2.71 9.85 -0.47
C GLU A 33 3.65 9.42 -1.58
N VAL A 34 3.24 8.45 -2.39
CA VAL A 34 4.10 7.86 -3.43
C VAL A 34 3.74 8.49 -4.77
N ILE A 35 4.76 8.86 -5.54
CA ILE A 35 4.63 9.20 -6.96
C ILE A 35 5.63 8.32 -7.71
N GLY A 36 5.20 7.70 -8.80
CA GLY A 36 6.04 6.82 -9.60
C GLY A 36 5.46 6.60 -11.00
N GLU A 37 6.16 5.78 -11.79
CA GLU A 37 5.74 5.36 -13.13
C GLU A 37 5.18 3.94 -13.08
N VAL A 38 4.08 3.68 -13.79
CA VAL A 38 3.52 2.34 -13.93
C VAL A 38 4.43 1.50 -14.82
N VAL A 39 5.03 0.44 -14.26
CA VAL A 39 5.91 -0.49 -15.00
C VAL A 39 5.21 -1.76 -15.47
N GLU A 40 4.12 -2.16 -14.81
CA GLU A 40 3.33 -3.34 -15.12
C GLU A 40 1.86 -3.12 -14.70
N VAL A 41 0.92 -3.72 -15.43
CA VAL A 41 -0.51 -3.72 -15.09
C VAL A 41 -1.08 -5.13 -15.16
N GLY A 42 -2.00 -5.44 -14.25
CA GLY A 42 -2.73 -6.72 -14.27
C GLY A 42 -3.69 -6.82 -15.46
N SER A 43 -4.06 -8.05 -15.85
CA SER A 43 -4.89 -8.32 -17.03
C SER A 43 -6.28 -7.65 -17.01
N ASN A 44 -6.82 -7.38 -15.82
CA ASN A 44 -8.12 -6.71 -15.63
C ASN A 44 -7.97 -5.21 -15.33
N VAL A 45 -6.76 -4.64 -15.44
CA VAL A 45 -6.52 -3.21 -15.24
C VAL A 45 -6.94 -2.43 -16.47
N GLY A 46 -7.84 -1.46 -16.28
CA GLY A 46 -8.38 -0.63 -17.37
C GLY A 46 -8.17 0.86 -17.19
N LYS A 47 -7.82 1.32 -15.98
CA LYS A 47 -7.70 2.75 -15.65
C LYS A 47 -6.33 3.35 -15.96
N PHE A 48 -5.28 2.54 -15.88
CA PHE A 48 -3.88 2.98 -15.99
C PHE A 48 -3.15 2.25 -17.11
N ARG A 49 -2.05 2.84 -17.59
CA ARG A 49 -1.19 2.24 -18.62
C ARG A 49 0.28 2.30 -18.22
N VAL A 50 1.07 1.36 -18.74
CA VAL A 50 2.53 1.37 -18.57
C VAL A 50 3.10 2.69 -19.10
N GLY A 51 4.02 3.31 -18.35
CA GLY A 51 4.62 4.62 -18.63
C GLY A 51 3.85 5.81 -18.05
N GLU A 52 2.69 5.60 -17.44
CA GLU A 52 1.91 6.67 -16.81
C GLU A 52 2.46 7.05 -15.44
N THR A 53 2.55 8.35 -15.16
CA THR A 53 2.90 8.86 -13.83
C THR A 53 1.66 8.81 -12.93
N VAL A 54 1.74 8.04 -11.84
CA VAL A 54 0.62 7.82 -10.91
C VAL A 54 1.03 8.13 -9.48
N GLY A 55 0.03 8.38 -8.64
CA GLY A 55 0.20 8.58 -7.20
C GLY A 55 -0.53 7.53 -6.39
N VAL A 56 0.09 7.12 -5.27
CA VAL A 56 -0.52 6.22 -4.28
C VAL A 56 -0.58 6.94 -2.94
N GLY A 57 -1.78 6.95 -2.36
CA GLY A 57 -2.06 7.55 -1.05
C GLY A 57 -2.00 6.55 0.11
N CYS A 58 -2.65 6.92 1.22
CA CYS A 58 -2.65 6.13 2.45
C CYS A 58 -3.44 4.83 2.40
N ILE A 59 -4.46 4.74 1.54
CA ILE A 59 -5.34 3.58 1.47
C ILE A 59 -5.04 2.83 0.18
N VAL A 60 -4.68 1.54 0.31
CA VAL A 60 -4.29 0.66 -0.80
C VAL A 60 -5.29 -0.47 -1.05
N GLY A 61 -6.33 -0.57 -0.20
CA GLY A 61 -7.37 -1.57 -0.35
C GLY A 61 -8.61 -1.25 0.49
N CYS A 62 -9.74 -1.81 0.10
CA CYS A 62 -11.00 -1.74 0.84
C CYS A 62 -11.90 -2.94 0.48
N CYS A 63 -13.08 -3.06 1.11
CA CYS A 63 -13.97 -4.19 0.84
C CYS A 63 -14.78 -4.11 -0.48
N GLY A 64 -14.78 -2.95 -1.15
CA GLY A 64 -15.50 -2.71 -2.42
C GLY A 64 -17.03 -2.80 -2.38
N SER A 65 -17.64 -3.22 -1.26
CA SER A 65 -19.05 -3.66 -1.22
C SER A 65 -19.92 -2.93 -0.21
N CYS A 66 -19.32 -2.27 0.80
CA CYS A 66 -20.05 -1.51 1.81
C CYS A 66 -20.51 -0.13 1.29
N ARG A 67 -21.43 0.52 2.01
CA ARG A 67 -21.94 1.85 1.64
C ARG A 67 -20.81 2.88 1.40
N PRO A 68 -19.81 3.05 2.29
CA PRO A 68 -18.68 3.93 2.02
C PRO A 68 -17.95 3.64 0.70
N CYS A 69 -17.66 2.37 0.40
CA CYS A 69 -16.95 1.99 -0.83
C CYS A 69 -17.77 2.28 -2.08
N LYS A 70 -19.08 2.05 -2.03
CA LYS A 70 -20.01 2.33 -3.15
C LYS A 70 -20.32 3.82 -3.34
N SER A 71 -19.90 4.66 -2.41
CA SER A 71 -20.11 6.12 -2.43
C SER A 71 -18.80 6.89 -2.59
N ASP A 72 -17.74 6.23 -3.07
CA ASP A 72 -16.40 6.83 -3.29
C ASP A 72 -15.82 7.53 -2.06
N VAL A 73 -16.12 6.96 -0.88
CA VAL A 73 -15.59 7.42 0.42
C VAL A 73 -15.02 6.25 1.24
N GLU A 74 -14.22 5.42 0.58
CA GLU A 74 -13.55 4.22 1.10
C GLU A 74 -12.68 4.45 2.34
N GLN A 75 -12.25 5.68 2.61
CA GLN A 75 -11.56 6.04 3.85
C GLN A 75 -12.42 5.79 5.09
N TYR A 76 -13.75 5.72 4.95
CA TYR A 76 -14.68 5.35 6.02
C TYR A 76 -15.04 3.85 6.01
N CYS A 77 -14.41 3.03 5.17
CA CYS A 77 -14.57 1.58 5.21
C CYS A 77 -13.95 1.01 6.48
N ASN A 78 -14.70 0.16 7.19
CA ASN A 78 -14.21 -0.58 8.37
C ASN A 78 -13.16 -1.64 8.02
N LYS A 79 -13.03 -1.99 6.73
CA LYS A 79 -12.03 -2.93 6.19
C LYS A 79 -11.10 -2.22 5.18
N LYS A 80 -10.81 -0.93 5.40
CA LYS A 80 -9.78 -0.24 4.64
C LYS A 80 -8.41 -0.79 5.03
N ILE A 81 -7.49 -0.82 4.08
CA ILE A 81 -6.13 -1.32 4.26
C ILE A 81 -5.16 -0.16 4.05
N TRP A 82 -4.27 0.06 5.00
CA TRP A 82 -3.27 1.13 4.92
C TRP A 82 -2.09 0.73 4.04
N SER A 83 -1.41 1.71 3.45
CA SER A 83 -0.23 1.49 2.60
C SER A 83 0.96 0.87 3.33
N TYR A 84 1.01 0.96 4.67
CA TYR A 84 2.02 0.33 5.52
C TYR A 84 1.43 0.02 6.91
N ASN A 85 2.11 -0.85 7.67
CA ASN A 85 1.73 -1.23 9.05
C ASN A 85 0.29 -1.77 9.17
N ASP A 86 -0.15 -2.49 8.13
CA ASP A 86 -1.41 -3.21 8.06
C ASP A 86 -1.17 -4.57 7.37
N VAL A 87 -2.22 -5.36 7.21
CA VAL A 87 -2.18 -6.67 6.54
C VAL A 87 -3.06 -6.61 5.29
N TYR A 88 -2.48 -6.95 4.14
CA TYR A 88 -3.21 -7.00 2.88
C TYR A 88 -4.11 -8.24 2.79
N THR A 89 -4.97 -8.30 1.77
CA THR A 89 -5.95 -9.40 1.63
C THR A 89 -5.33 -10.79 1.43
N ASP A 90 -4.06 -10.86 1.00
CA ASP A 90 -3.30 -12.11 0.88
C ASP A 90 -2.61 -12.54 2.19
N GLY A 91 -2.83 -11.80 3.28
CA GLY A 91 -2.24 -12.06 4.59
C GLY A 91 -0.82 -11.52 4.76
N LYS A 92 -0.23 -10.89 3.74
CA LYS A 92 1.10 -10.28 3.85
C LYS A 92 1.01 -8.87 4.45
N PRO A 93 2.02 -8.46 5.23
CA PRO A 93 2.09 -7.08 5.69
C PRO A 93 2.27 -6.10 4.53
N THR A 94 1.57 -4.97 4.59
CA THR A 94 1.75 -3.86 3.65
C THR A 94 3.06 -3.12 3.90
N GLN A 95 3.78 -2.78 2.84
CA GLN A 95 5.02 -2.01 2.86
C GLN A 95 4.83 -0.70 2.09
N GLY A 96 5.22 0.42 2.70
CA GLY A 96 5.08 1.75 2.11
C GLY A 96 6.11 2.04 1.02
N GLY A 97 6.06 3.27 0.49
CA GLY A 97 6.81 3.67 -0.70
C GLY A 97 8.29 4.02 -0.52
N PHE A 98 8.91 3.79 0.64
CA PHE A 98 10.38 3.82 0.78
C PHE A 98 11.03 2.54 0.24
N ALA A 99 10.64 2.16 -0.97
CA ALA A 99 11.09 0.97 -1.68
C ALA A 99 11.29 1.30 -3.17
N GLY A 100 12.02 0.46 -3.90
CA GLY A 100 12.25 0.65 -5.34
C GLY A 100 11.00 0.43 -6.20
N SER A 101 9.98 -0.27 -5.69
CA SER A 101 8.70 -0.48 -6.37
C SER A 101 7.58 -0.75 -5.36
N MET A 102 6.34 -0.59 -5.80
CA MET A 102 5.13 -0.86 -5.01
C MET A 102 4.06 -1.48 -5.90
N ILE A 103 3.28 -2.42 -5.37
CA ILE A 103 2.14 -3.05 -6.06
C ILE A 103 0.86 -2.65 -5.33
N VAL A 104 -0.12 -2.11 -6.05
CA VAL A 104 -1.40 -1.65 -5.50
C VAL A 104 -2.57 -1.98 -6.42
N ASP A 105 -3.77 -2.05 -5.85
CA ASP A 105 -5.00 -2.19 -6.62
C ASP A 105 -5.36 -0.89 -7.38
N GLN A 106 -5.98 -1.01 -8.55
CA GLN A 106 -6.36 0.14 -9.38
C GLN A 106 -7.59 0.91 -8.85
N LYS A 107 -8.42 0.28 -8.02
CA LYS A 107 -9.84 0.61 -7.75
C LYS A 107 -10.68 0.78 -9.03
#